data_AF-A0A523CXC7-F1
#
_entry.id   AF-A0A523CXC7-F1
#
_cell.length_a   1.000
_cell.length_b   1.000
_cell.length_c   1.000
_cell.angle_alpha   90.00
_cell.angle_beta   90.00
_cell.angle_gamma   90.00
#
_symmetry.space_group_name_H-M   'P 1'
#
loop_
_entity.id
_entity.type
_entity.pdbx_description
1 polymer ?
#
loop_
_entity_poly.entity_id
_entity_poly.type
_entity_poly.pdbx_seq_one_letter_code
_entity_poly.pdbx_strand_id
1 'polypeptide(L)' 'MKIGFVSLGCPKNLVDSEVMLGLLAQSGNEITTSQEDAEVIVVNTCG' A
#
# COMPACT_ATOMS: atom_id res chain seq x y z
N MET A 1 4.04 -0.86 12.67
CA MET A 1 4.14 -2.00 11.75
C MET A 1 4.55 -1.47 10.38
N LYS A 2 5.52 -2.10 9.73
CA LYS A 2 5.96 -1.76 8.38
C LYS A 2 5.08 -2.44 7.34
N ILE A 3 4.45 -1.65 6.47
CA ILE A 3 3.52 -2.13 5.45
C ILE A 3 4.08 -1.82 4.06
N GLY A 4 4.21 -2.85 3.25
CA GLY A 4 4.50 -2.75 1.82
C GLY A 4 3.21 -2.68 1.00
N PHE A 5 3.25 -1.98 -0.13
CA PHE A 5 2.09 -1.85 -1.02
C PHE A 5 2.49 -2.14 -2.47
N VAL A 6 1.77 -3.05 -3.11
CA VAL A 6 1.99 -3.45 -4.50
C VAL A 6 0.68 -3.28 -5.26
N SER A 7 0.68 -2.50 -6.34
CA SER A 7 -0.47 -2.39 -7.24
C SER A 7 -0.21 -3.21 -8.51
N LEU A 8 -0.97 -4.28 -8.70
CA LEU A 8 -0.98 -5.12 -9.89
C LEU A 8 -2.21 -4.76 -10.74
N GLY A 9 -2.20 -3.57 -11.35
CA GLY A 9 -3.35 -3.14 -12.13
C GLY A 9 -3.16 -1.88 -12.96
N CYS A 10 -4.23 -1.49 -13.65
CA CYS A 10 -4.29 -0.28 -14.45
C CYS A 10 -4.32 0.99 -13.58
N PRO A 11 -3.83 2.15 -14.08
CA PRO A 11 -3.71 3.40 -13.31
C PRO A 11 -5.03 4.00 -12.79
N LYS A 12 -6.18 3.39 -13.09
CA LYS A 12 -7.50 3.83 -12.58
C LYS A 12 -7.62 3.74 -11.05
N ASN A 13 -6.86 2.85 -10.39
CA ASN A 13 -6.95 2.64 -8.94
C ASN A 13 -5.87 3.42 -8.15
N LEU A 14 -5.24 4.43 -8.77
CA LEU A 14 -4.16 5.18 -8.12
C LEU A 14 -4.69 6.01 -6.94
N VAL A 15 -5.81 6.73 -7.13
CA VAL A 15 -6.43 7.56 -6.09
C VAL A 15 -6.86 6.71 -4.89
N ASP A 16 -7.47 5.54 -5.12
CA ASP A 16 -7.86 4.63 -4.03
C ASP A 16 -6.64 4.11 -3.25
N SER A 17 -5.54 3.85 -3.95
CA SER A 17 -4.28 3.41 -3.33
C SER A 17 -3.67 4.52 -2.48
N GLU A 18 -3.67 5.77 -2.95
CA GLU A 18 -3.18 6.93 -2.20
C GLU A 18 -4.01 7.17 -0.93
N VAL A 19 -5.34 7.07 -1.04
CA VAL A 19 -6.24 7.16 0.11
C VAL A 19 -5.95 6.06 1.12
N MET A 20 -5.79 4.81 0.67
CA MET A 20 -5.47 3.69 1.55
C MET A 20 -4.13 3.88 2.28
N LEU A 21 -3.08 4.29 1.57
CA LEU A 21 -1.78 4.59 2.16
C LEU A 21 -1.86 5.73 3.17
N GLY A 22 -2.64 6.77 2.89
CA GLY A 22 -2.87 7.88 3.81
C GLY A 22 -3.59 7.47 5.09
N LEU A 23 -4.55 6.54 5.02
CA LEU A 23 -5.24 6.00 6.19
C LEU A 23 -4.30 5.12 7.04
N LEU A 24 -3.52 4.26 6.39
CA LEU A 24 -2.54 3.40 7.07
C LEU A 24 -1.45 4.23 7.78
N ALA A 25 -0.98 5.30 7.16
CA ALA A 25 -0.04 6.23 7.79
C ALA A 25 -0.68 6.96 8.99
N GLN A 26 -1.92 7.43 8.85
CA GLN A 26 -2.65 8.10 9.94
C GLN A 26 -2.90 7.18 11.14
N SER A 27 -3.05 5.87 10.94
CA SER A 27 -3.16 4.90 12.03
C SER A 27 -1.82 4.54 12.68
N GLY A 28 -0.73 5.22 12.32
CA GLY A 28 0.60 5.04 12.91
C GLY A 28 1.42 3.90 12.28
N ASN A 29 1.06 3.42 11.09
CA ASN A 29 1.91 2.47 10.36
C ASN A 29 3.00 3.20 9.58
N GLU A 30 4.09 2.48 9.36
CA GLU A 30 5.19 2.95 8.52
C GLU A 30 5.03 2.31 7.13
N ILE A 31 5.00 3.13 6.08
CA ILE A 31 4.93 2.62 4.72
C ILE A 31 6.35 2.40 4.21
N THR A 32 6.62 1.19 3.71
CA THR A 32 7.91 0.82 3.13
C THR A 32 7.78 0.47 1.66
N THR A 33 8.77 0.88 0.86
CA THR A 33 8.91 0.47 -0.55
C THR A 33 9.75 -0.80 -0.70
N SER A 34 10.45 -1.21 0.37
CA SER A 34 11.20 -2.46 0.44
C SER A 34 10.28 -3.59 0.88
N GLN A 35 10.13 -4.61 0.03
CA GLN A 35 9.35 -5.81 0.34
C GLN A 35 10.00 -6.63 1.46
N GLU A 36 11.32 -6.53 1.60
CA GLU A 36 12.13 -7.26 2.57
C GLU A 36 11.91 -6.75 3.99
N ASP A 37 11.62 -5.44 4.11
CA ASP A 37 11.37 -4.75 5.37
C ASP A 37 9.88 -4.73 5.76
N ALA A 38 9.00 -5.25 4.90
CA ALA A 38 7.56 -5.25 5.13
C ALA A 38 7.13 -6.42 6.03
N GLU A 39 6.41 -6.11 7.11
CA GLU A 39 5.76 -7.12 7.95
C GLU A 39 4.46 -7.62 7.30
N VAL A 40 3.81 -6.75 6.53
CA VAL A 40 2.58 -7.04 5.78
C VAL A 40 2.69 -6.42 4.38
N ILE A 41 2.24 -7.15 3.37
CA ILE A 41 2.14 -6.66 1.99
C ILE A 41 0.68 -6.58 1.57
N VAL A 42 0.24 -5.40 1.15
CA VAL A 42 -1.06 -5.18 0.53
C VAL A 42 -0.90 -5.26 -0.98
N VAL A 43 -1.67 -6.14 -1.63
CA VAL A 43 -1.70 -6.28 -3.08
C VAL A 43 -3.03 -5.74 -3.61
N ASN A 44 -2.99 -4.62 -4.32
CA ASN A 44 -4.14 -4.04 -4.99
C ASN A 44 -4.20 -4.54 -6.44
N THR A 45 -5.19 -5.35 -6.77
CA THR A 45 -5.42 -5.88 -8.13
C THR A 45 -6.59 -5.17 -8.80
N CYS A 46 -6.54 -4.91 -10.10
CA CYS A 46 -7.75 -4.54 -10.85
C CYS A 46 -8.38 -5.77 -11.51
N GLY A 47 -9.71 -5.80 -11.58
CA GLY A 47 -10.51 -6.79 -12.32
C GLY A 47 -11.15 -6.18 -13.56
#